data_AF-A0A8B7ZNX6-F1
#
_entry.id   AF-A0A8B7ZNX6-F1
#
_cell.length_a   1.000
_cell.length_b   1.000
_cell.length_c   1.000
_cell.angle_alpha   90.00
_cell.angle_beta   90.00
_cell.angle_gamma   90.00
#
_symmetry.space_group_name_H-M   'P 1'
#
loop_
_entity.id
_entity.type
_entity.pdbx_description
1 polymer ?
#
loop_
_entity_poly.entity_id
_entity_poly.type
_entity_poly.pdbx_seq_one_letter_code
_entity_poly.pdbx_strand_id
1 'polypeptide(L)'
;MTNHSLKKRTKCVIGRVQAAMSYCCLTDDTCEPSELFALLQELDRRYFLLQDFRWEFALLDRHQNDLITEDQARFMFEAIHGKLFSKLQWERFLKNRPVPGSGISFAEIEVDLCNIPSRADMAYEEMEEHRQKEEKAKQIEQRKQAEEQARLERLAKMKADQLNKEDEIRKKKSAEKKKEEEMKKEREDEQRRKLEEARGKKEAEEREREEEERRKKLKLEEEKERERQRELEIIEVQQALEAQKEVERKARELQEQEKKEQELAKNAEEEAELAVAREKEALEEANRAKEAIKNAQDAAAKKAAEEAERAAREKVKRERNERIRKDLKVAIKQKDRILLTKSVDEFKKAKLADTDGDLHKAEKILTQFKAKDDLLKAMEHRNLEELEKAIDFVKKYSLEGHMPQEMVRANKMLLGLKRLKRLKDEILNLKQSTVAEIRSYNKPPRAVHMVMIGTYLLLGNKESTLKDWKGMQALVGKTGKDGLKRRVLQCDPTKISVAAAERAKNLLEEFDLEQVRDVSAGAAVFYAWASATIEEVKDIARQKEEGLKPAAHQGGAKTLKHELQSGTLTITI
;
A
#
# COMPACT_ATOMS: atom_id res chain seq x y z
N MET A 1 15.63 38.06 -40.80
CA MET A 1 15.45 36.93 -39.86
C MET A 1 15.14 35.58 -40.53
N THR A 2 15.22 35.45 -41.86
CA THR A 2 14.76 34.25 -42.59
C THR A 2 15.83 33.15 -42.79
N ASN A 3 17.13 33.48 -42.79
CA ASN A 3 18.20 32.47 -43.02
C ASN A 3 18.59 31.63 -41.79
N HIS A 4 18.31 32.10 -40.56
CA HIS A 4 18.68 31.37 -39.34
C HIS A 4 17.66 30.27 -38.97
N SER A 5 16.39 30.45 -39.35
CA SER A 5 15.33 29.47 -39.11
C SER A 5 15.44 28.24 -40.02
N LEU A 6 15.84 28.43 -41.28
CA LEU A 6 16.08 27.33 -42.24
C LEU A 6 17.25 26.43 -41.83
N LYS A 7 18.37 27.00 -41.35
CA LYS A 7 19.51 26.20 -40.84
C LYS A 7 19.18 25.40 -39.58
N LYS A 8 18.28 25.90 -38.71
CA LYS A 8 17.83 25.17 -37.53
C LYS A 8 16.93 23.98 -37.90
N ARG A 9 16.04 24.13 -38.88
CA ARG A 9 15.15 23.04 -39.34
C ARG A 9 15.91 21.89 -40.00
N THR A 10 16.94 22.14 -40.80
CA THR A 10 17.73 21.06 -41.42
C THR A 10 18.60 20.29 -40.43
N LYS A 11 19.16 20.96 -39.41
CA LYS A 11 19.98 20.29 -38.37
C LYS A 11 19.16 19.34 -37.49
N CYS A 12 17.91 19.71 -37.21
CA CYS A 12 16.93 18.93 -36.45
C CYS A 12 16.56 17.61 -37.14
N VAL A 13 16.34 17.62 -38.46
CA VAL A 13 16.04 16.40 -39.23
C VAL A 13 17.24 15.44 -39.26
N ILE A 14 18.46 15.97 -39.45
CA ILE A 14 19.68 15.14 -39.51
C ILE A 14 19.93 14.44 -38.17
N GLY A 15 19.80 15.15 -37.05
CA GLY A 15 20.03 14.55 -35.72
C GLY A 15 19.07 13.41 -35.40
N ARG A 16 17.80 13.51 -35.83
CA ARG A 16 16.82 12.42 -35.66
C ARG A 16 17.17 11.19 -36.50
N VAL A 17 17.61 11.40 -37.74
CA VAL A 17 18.05 10.31 -38.62
C VAL A 17 19.28 9.63 -38.06
N GLN A 18 20.28 10.40 -37.62
CA GLN A 18 21.48 9.86 -36.97
C GLN A 18 21.14 9.06 -35.72
N ALA A 19 20.27 9.58 -34.84
CA ALA A 19 19.88 8.86 -33.64
C ALA A 19 19.06 7.58 -33.93
N ALA A 20 18.24 7.58 -34.98
CA ALA A 20 17.54 6.37 -35.44
C ALA A 20 18.53 5.36 -36.05
N MET A 21 19.53 5.83 -36.79
CA MET A 21 20.61 4.99 -37.32
C MET A 21 21.42 4.36 -36.19
N SER A 22 21.90 5.13 -35.21
CA SER A 22 22.62 4.57 -34.05
C SER A 22 21.78 3.58 -33.24
N TYR A 23 20.45 3.66 -33.31
CA TYR A 23 19.56 2.73 -32.61
C TYR A 23 19.35 1.42 -33.38
N CYS A 24 19.21 1.48 -34.71
CA CYS A 24 18.85 0.33 -35.53
C CYS A 24 20.02 -0.31 -36.29
N CYS A 25 21.06 0.46 -36.62
CA CYS A 25 22.16 0.05 -37.47
C CYS A 25 23.38 -0.34 -36.64
N LEU A 26 24.14 -1.30 -37.13
CA LEU A 26 25.41 -1.72 -36.50
C LEU A 26 26.49 -0.63 -36.55
N THR A 27 26.45 0.24 -37.55
CA THR A 27 27.41 1.33 -37.73
C THR A 27 26.71 2.68 -37.76
N ASP A 28 27.28 3.68 -37.09
CA ASP A 28 26.66 5.02 -36.98
C ASP A 28 26.56 5.78 -38.32
N ASP A 29 27.43 5.46 -39.29
CA ASP A 29 27.57 6.22 -40.54
C ASP A 29 27.00 5.50 -41.78
N THR A 30 26.67 4.20 -41.68
CA THR A 30 26.15 3.41 -42.79
C THR A 30 25.01 2.50 -42.34
N CYS A 31 23.97 2.37 -43.17
CA CYS A 31 22.83 1.48 -42.93
C CYS A 31 22.82 0.39 -43.99
N GLU A 32 22.88 -0.88 -43.58
CA GLU A 32 22.78 -1.98 -44.53
C GLU A 32 21.35 -2.12 -45.06
N PRO A 33 21.13 -2.62 -46.30
CA PRO A 33 19.79 -2.80 -46.85
C PRO A 33 18.87 -3.68 -45.99
N SER A 34 19.44 -4.62 -45.22
CA SER A 34 18.74 -5.47 -44.25
C SER A 34 18.18 -4.71 -43.05
N GLU A 35 18.83 -3.60 -42.66
CA GLU A 35 18.48 -2.77 -41.50
C GLU A 35 17.53 -1.62 -41.87
N LEU A 36 17.44 -1.28 -43.16
CA LEU A 36 16.67 -0.15 -43.67
C LEU A 36 15.20 -0.15 -43.20
N PHE A 37 14.58 -1.33 -43.13
CA PHE A 37 13.20 -1.45 -42.66
C PHE A 37 13.07 -1.11 -41.18
N ALA A 38 13.99 -1.57 -40.34
CA ALA A 38 14.01 -1.24 -38.91
C ALA A 38 14.27 0.26 -38.69
N LEU A 39 15.21 0.84 -39.46
CA LEU A 39 15.47 2.28 -39.45
C LEU A 39 14.23 3.10 -39.81
N LEU A 40 13.49 2.71 -40.86
CA LEU A 40 12.25 3.39 -41.25
C LEU A 40 11.17 3.28 -40.17
N GLN A 41 11.00 2.10 -39.56
CA GLN A 41 10.06 1.93 -38.45
C GLN A 41 10.43 2.79 -37.23
N GLU A 42 11.72 2.90 -36.93
CA GLU A 42 12.19 3.75 -35.83
C GLU A 42 12.00 5.24 -36.14
N LEU A 43 12.21 5.67 -37.39
CA LEU A 43 11.90 7.03 -37.83
C LEU A 43 10.41 7.36 -37.69
N ASP A 44 9.53 6.43 -38.10
CA ASP A 44 8.08 6.59 -37.94
C ASP A 44 7.69 6.65 -36.45
N ARG A 45 8.23 5.74 -35.62
CA ARG A 45 8.00 5.75 -34.16
C ARG A 45 8.38 7.10 -33.55
N ARG A 46 9.59 7.59 -33.86
CA ARG A 46 10.08 8.90 -33.39
C ARG A 46 9.21 10.04 -33.88
N TYR A 47 8.77 10.00 -35.14
CA TYR A 47 7.90 11.03 -35.71
C TYR A 47 6.58 11.15 -34.92
N PHE A 48 5.90 10.03 -34.64
CA PHE A 48 4.64 10.06 -33.88
C PHE A 48 4.84 10.52 -32.44
N LEU A 49 5.85 10.00 -31.74
CA LEU A 49 6.16 10.42 -30.37
C LEU A 49 6.43 11.92 -30.28
N LEU A 50 7.15 12.49 -31.26
CA LEU A 50 7.46 13.91 -31.26
C LEU A 50 6.24 14.80 -31.47
N GLN A 51 5.22 14.34 -32.19
CA GLN A 51 3.96 15.09 -32.29
C GLN A 51 3.32 15.20 -30.91
N ASP A 52 3.21 14.08 -30.20
CA ASP A 52 2.62 14.04 -28.85
C ASP A 52 3.43 14.89 -27.87
N PHE A 53 4.76 14.77 -27.89
CA PHE A 53 5.64 15.53 -27.00
C PHE A 53 5.57 17.03 -27.27
N ARG A 54 5.32 17.44 -28.51
CA ARG A 54 5.18 18.86 -28.85
C ARG A 54 3.96 19.49 -28.18
N TRP A 55 2.88 18.73 -28.02
CA TRP A 55 1.70 19.17 -27.28
C TRP A 55 1.99 19.32 -25.78
N GLU A 56 2.63 18.31 -25.18
CA GLU A 56 3.01 18.34 -23.76
C GLU A 56 4.00 19.49 -23.46
N PHE A 57 4.96 19.71 -24.34
CA PHE A 57 5.90 20.82 -24.22
C PHE A 57 5.17 22.18 -24.27
N ALA A 58 4.22 22.35 -25.21
CA ALA A 58 3.44 23.58 -25.33
C ALA A 58 2.57 23.86 -24.09
N LEU A 59 2.16 22.81 -23.36
CA LEU A 59 1.43 22.97 -22.09
C LEU A 59 2.34 23.46 -20.96
N LEU A 60 3.62 23.04 -20.96
CA LEU A 60 4.62 23.47 -19.98
C LEU A 60 5.19 24.87 -20.29
N ASP A 61 5.31 25.22 -21.57
CA ASP A 61 5.70 26.56 -22.04
C ASP A 61 4.54 27.55 -21.97
N ARG A 62 4.22 27.98 -20.73
CA ARG A 62 3.15 28.95 -20.47
C ARG A 62 3.35 30.31 -21.14
N HIS A 63 4.59 30.66 -21.48
CA HIS A 63 4.94 31.95 -22.05
C HIS A 63 5.07 31.93 -23.58
N GLN A 64 4.90 30.75 -24.20
CA GLN A 64 5.02 30.54 -25.64
C GLN A 64 6.34 31.08 -26.23
N ASN A 65 7.42 30.97 -25.45
CA ASN A 65 8.74 31.43 -25.85
C ASN A 65 9.65 30.29 -26.34
N ASP A 66 9.10 29.09 -26.53
CA ASP A 66 9.77 27.84 -26.89
C ASP A 66 10.86 27.45 -25.88
N LEU A 67 10.64 27.76 -24.60
CA LEU A 67 11.55 27.46 -23.49
C LEU A 67 10.78 26.99 -22.26
N ILE A 68 11.26 25.91 -21.63
CA ILE A 68 10.80 25.43 -20.32
C ILE A 68 11.96 25.40 -19.32
N THR A 69 11.67 25.38 -18.02
CA THR A 69 12.72 25.27 -16.99
C THR A 69 13.34 23.87 -16.97
N GLU A 70 14.53 23.74 -16.36
CA GLU A 70 15.19 22.43 -16.21
C GLU A 70 14.32 21.42 -15.45
N ASP A 71 13.60 21.87 -14.41
CA ASP A 71 12.68 21.01 -13.66
C ASP A 71 11.46 20.58 -14.47
N GLN A 72 10.91 21.47 -15.30
CA GLN A 72 9.79 21.14 -16.20
C GLN A 72 10.21 20.14 -17.27
N ALA A 73 11.39 20.33 -17.86
CA ALA A 73 11.94 19.38 -18.82
C ALA A 73 12.21 18.03 -18.15
N ARG A 74 12.82 18.01 -16.95
CA ARG A 74 13.03 16.78 -16.20
C ARG A 74 11.73 16.03 -15.95
N PHE A 75 10.70 16.74 -15.49
CA PHE A 75 9.37 16.17 -15.29
C PHE A 75 8.83 15.54 -16.59
N MET A 76 9.02 16.20 -17.72
CA MET A 76 8.62 15.68 -19.03
C MET A 76 9.37 14.39 -19.39
N PHE A 77 10.68 14.31 -19.14
CA PHE A 77 11.46 13.06 -19.30
C PHE A 77 10.96 11.95 -18.39
N GLU A 78 10.73 12.24 -17.10
CA GLU A 78 10.21 11.28 -16.13
C GLU A 78 8.81 10.76 -16.52
N ALA A 79 7.95 11.64 -17.04
CA ALA A 79 6.62 11.27 -17.51
C ALA A 79 6.67 10.37 -18.76
N ILE A 80 7.55 10.67 -19.71
CA ILE A 80 7.64 9.94 -20.98
C ILE A 80 8.39 8.62 -20.84
N HIS A 81 9.55 8.61 -20.17
CA HIS A 81 10.37 7.41 -19.99
C HIS A 81 9.82 6.52 -18.87
N GLY A 82 9.03 7.08 -17.95
CA GLY A 82 8.41 6.36 -16.85
C GLY A 82 9.45 5.63 -15.99
N LYS A 83 9.29 4.31 -15.87
CA LYS A 83 10.23 3.47 -15.09
C LYS A 83 11.62 3.33 -15.73
N LEU A 84 11.76 3.72 -16.98
CA LEU A 84 13.02 3.66 -17.72
C LEU A 84 13.74 5.02 -17.71
N PHE A 85 13.26 5.99 -16.93
CA PHE A 85 13.94 7.27 -16.79
C PHE A 85 15.32 7.07 -16.16
N SER A 86 16.37 7.47 -16.89
CA SER A 86 17.74 7.46 -16.39
C SER A 86 18.13 8.84 -15.86
N LYS A 87 18.41 8.91 -14.55
CA LYS A 87 18.94 10.12 -13.92
C LYS A 87 20.33 10.49 -14.47
N LEU A 88 21.16 9.49 -14.77
CA LEU A 88 22.51 9.70 -15.30
C LEU A 88 22.48 10.30 -16.71
N GLN A 89 21.57 9.83 -17.57
CA GLN A 89 21.40 10.40 -18.90
C GLN A 89 20.84 11.82 -18.83
N TRP A 90 19.90 12.08 -17.93
CA TRP A 90 19.42 13.43 -17.67
C TRP A 90 20.56 14.38 -17.21
N GLU A 91 21.39 13.94 -16.27
CA GLU A 91 22.55 14.73 -15.83
C GLU A 91 23.59 14.92 -16.94
N ARG A 92 23.79 13.90 -17.78
CA ARG A 92 24.69 13.98 -18.95
C ARG A 92 24.16 14.97 -19.97
N PHE A 93 22.86 14.95 -20.25
CA PHE A 93 22.18 15.91 -21.09
C PHE A 93 22.45 17.33 -20.58
N LEU A 94 22.15 17.62 -19.30
CA LEU A 94 22.37 18.94 -18.70
C LEU A 94 23.84 19.40 -18.79
N LYS A 95 24.81 18.51 -18.54
CA LYS A 95 26.25 18.81 -18.63
C LYS A 95 26.70 19.13 -20.06
N ASN A 96 26.08 18.50 -21.06
CA ASN A 96 26.43 18.67 -22.46
C ASN A 96 25.71 19.86 -23.12
N ARG A 97 24.84 20.57 -22.39
CA ARG A 97 24.15 21.74 -22.93
C ARG A 97 25.13 22.87 -23.21
N PRO A 98 24.95 23.62 -24.31
CA PRO A 98 25.80 24.77 -24.63
C PRO A 98 25.77 25.88 -23.58
N VAL A 99 24.63 26.05 -22.89
CA VAL A 99 24.41 27.09 -21.88
C VAL A 99 23.67 26.48 -20.67
N PRO A 100 24.40 25.95 -19.67
CA PRO A 100 23.82 25.43 -18.43
C PRO A 100 22.99 26.48 -17.68
N GLY A 101 21.86 26.08 -17.08
CA GLY A 101 21.00 26.98 -16.31
C GLY A 101 20.10 27.91 -17.13
N SER A 102 20.20 27.88 -18.46
CA SER A 102 19.24 28.55 -19.35
C SER A 102 17.99 27.69 -19.57
N GLY A 103 16.88 28.30 -19.99
CA GLY A 103 15.68 27.56 -20.39
C GLY A 103 15.99 26.54 -21.51
N ILE A 104 15.26 25.42 -21.52
CA ILE A 104 15.43 24.33 -22.46
C ILE A 104 14.42 24.47 -23.59
N SER A 105 14.90 24.55 -24.83
CA SER A 105 14.02 24.53 -26.00
C SER A 105 13.62 23.12 -26.43
N PHE A 106 12.45 22.97 -27.06
CA PHE A 106 12.00 21.64 -27.54
C PHE A 106 13.01 21.02 -28.50
N ALA A 107 13.63 21.85 -29.35
CA ALA A 107 14.66 21.42 -30.29
C ALA A 107 15.94 20.87 -29.62
N GLU A 108 16.21 21.22 -28.36
CA GLU A 108 17.33 20.66 -27.60
C GLU A 108 17.03 19.26 -27.07
N ILE A 109 15.79 18.98 -26.67
CA ILE A 109 15.42 17.73 -25.99
C ILE A 109 14.73 16.70 -26.87
N GLU A 110 14.26 17.08 -28.05
CA GLU A 110 13.45 16.21 -28.91
C GLU A 110 14.10 14.85 -29.23
N VAL A 111 15.42 14.82 -29.45
CA VAL A 111 16.13 13.57 -29.75
C VAL A 111 16.21 12.69 -28.50
N ASP A 112 16.55 13.28 -27.36
CA ASP A 112 16.72 12.57 -26.09
C ASP A 112 15.39 12.08 -25.50
N LEU A 113 14.29 12.82 -25.72
CA LEU A 113 12.95 12.37 -25.36
C LEU A 113 12.56 11.07 -26.08
N CYS A 114 12.98 10.91 -27.34
CA CYS A 114 12.72 9.72 -28.13
C CYS A 114 13.67 8.55 -27.85
N ASN A 115 14.84 8.82 -27.26
CA ASN A 115 15.83 7.83 -26.87
C ASN A 115 15.43 7.19 -25.54
N ILE A 116 14.33 6.42 -25.53
CA ILE A 116 13.85 5.72 -24.34
C ILE A 116 14.89 4.66 -23.96
N PRO A 117 15.49 4.72 -22.74
CA PRO A 117 16.50 3.77 -22.32
C PRO A 117 15.96 2.34 -22.36
N SER A 118 16.76 1.39 -22.83
CA SER A 118 16.39 -0.01 -22.76
C SER A 118 16.53 -0.52 -21.32
N ARG A 119 15.90 -1.66 -21.03
CA ARG A 119 16.12 -2.33 -19.73
C ARG A 119 17.58 -2.75 -19.53
N ALA A 120 18.30 -3.04 -20.61
CA ALA A 120 19.71 -3.38 -20.54
C ALA A 120 20.55 -2.15 -20.14
N ASP A 121 20.22 -0.97 -20.66
CA ASP A 121 20.89 0.29 -20.29
C ASP A 121 20.65 0.60 -18.80
N MET A 122 19.42 0.46 -18.32
CA MET A 122 19.10 0.65 -16.90
C MET A 122 19.86 -0.33 -16.00
N ALA A 123 19.95 -1.62 -16.39
CA ALA A 123 20.70 -2.62 -15.63
C ALA A 123 22.21 -2.32 -15.63
N TYR A 124 22.75 -1.83 -16.74
CA TYR A 124 24.14 -1.41 -16.82
C TYR A 124 24.42 -0.18 -15.93
N GLU A 125 23.52 0.81 -15.93
CA GLU A 125 23.62 1.98 -15.06
C GLU A 125 23.53 1.61 -13.57
N GLU A 126 22.62 0.72 -13.19
CA GLU A 126 22.53 0.20 -11.81
C GLU A 126 23.83 -0.51 -11.39
N MET A 127 24.40 -1.32 -12.29
CA MET A 127 25.68 -2.00 -12.06
C MET A 127 26.82 -1.00 -11.89
N GLU A 128 26.86 0.05 -12.71
CA GLU A 128 27.86 1.11 -12.63
C GLU A 128 27.72 1.94 -11.34
N GLU A 129 26.50 2.29 -10.95
CA GLU A 129 26.23 2.94 -9.67
C GLU A 129 26.68 2.08 -8.49
N HIS A 130 26.42 0.77 -8.55
CA HIS A 130 26.88 -0.17 -7.53
C HIS A 130 28.41 -0.18 -7.45
N ARG A 131 29.09 -0.25 -8.60
CA ARG A 131 30.56 -0.17 -8.67
C ARG A 131 31.09 1.13 -8.06
N GLN A 132 30.49 2.27 -8.38
CA GLN A 132 30.89 3.57 -7.83
C GLN A 132 30.65 3.66 -6.31
N LYS A 133 29.54 3.10 -5.82
CA LYS A 133 29.25 3.02 -4.37
C LYS A 133 30.28 2.14 -3.67
N GLU A 134 30.65 1.01 -4.27
CA GLU A 134 31.67 0.11 -3.75
C GLU A 134 33.06 0.76 -3.73
N GLU A 135 33.45 1.47 -4.79
CA GLU A 135 34.70 2.23 -4.84
C GLU A 135 34.73 3.35 -3.79
N LYS A 136 33.63 4.10 -3.63
CA LYS A 136 33.51 5.11 -2.57
C LYS A 136 33.59 4.49 -1.18
N ALA A 137 32.98 3.32 -0.97
CA ALA A 137 33.08 2.59 0.30
C ALA A 137 34.53 2.17 0.59
N LYS A 138 35.24 1.64 -0.41
CA LYS A 138 36.67 1.31 -0.34
C LYS A 138 37.52 2.55 -0.03
N GLN A 139 37.26 3.68 -0.66
CA GLN A 139 37.97 4.94 -0.37
C GLN A 139 37.72 5.44 1.06
N ILE A 140 36.48 5.35 1.55
CA ILE A 140 36.14 5.71 2.94
C ILE A 140 36.86 4.79 3.92
N GLU A 141 36.91 3.48 3.64
CA GLU A 141 37.61 2.52 4.48
C GLU A 141 39.13 2.76 4.50
N GLN A 142 39.74 3.00 3.34
CA GLN A 142 41.15 3.39 3.25
C GLN A 142 41.44 4.68 4.02
N ARG A 143 40.55 5.67 3.94
CA ARG A 143 40.67 6.92 4.70
C ARG A 143 40.58 6.69 6.20
N LYS A 144 39.68 5.81 6.67
CA LYS A 144 39.59 5.42 8.08
C LYS A 144 40.85 4.71 8.56
N GLN A 145 41.37 3.78 7.78
CA GLN A 145 42.62 3.08 8.09
C GLN A 145 43.81 4.05 8.17
N ALA A 146 43.91 5.00 7.23
CA ALA A 146 44.95 6.02 7.24
C ALA A 146 44.83 6.96 8.46
N GLU A 147 43.61 7.35 8.84
CA GLU A 147 43.35 8.17 10.02
C GLU A 147 43.69 7.43 11.33
N GLU A 148 43.38 6.14 11.41
CA GLU A 148 43.74 5.29 12.54
C GLU A 148 45.25 5.12 12.66
N GLN A 149 45.95 4.87 11.54
CA GLN A 149 47.41 4.83 11.51
C GLN A 149 48.03 6.15 11.97
N ALA A 150 47.53 7.28 11.48
CA ALA A 150 47.99 8.61 11.91
C ALA A 150 47.74 8.86 13.41
N ARG A 151 46.64 8.34 13.97
CA ARG A 151 46.37 8.41 15.41
C ARG A 151 47.36 7.57 16.22
N LEU A 152 47.68 6.36 15.76
CA LEU A 152 48.68 5.50 16.41
C LEU A 152 50.08 6.14 16.37
N GLU A 153 50.46 6.74 15.25
CA GLU A 153 51.74 7.43 15.11
C GLU A 153 51.83 8.65 16.04
N ARG A 154 50.76 9.45 16.16
CA ARG A 154 50.69 10.55 17.13
C ARG A 154 50.87 10.07 18.57
N LEU A 155 50.21 8.97 18.93
CA LEU A 155 50.36 8.36 20.26
C LEU A 155 51.79 7.86 20.50
N ALA A 156 52.43 7.25 19.50
CA ALA A 156 53.82 6.81 19.59
C ALA A 156 54.78 7.99 19.77
N LYS A 157 54.57 9.09 19.04
CA LYS A 157 55.36 10.32 19.16
C LYS A 157 55.21 10.95 20.54
N MET A 158 53.98 11.03 21.07
CA MET A 158 53.73 11.53 22.42
C MET A 158 54.44 10.68 23.49
N LYS A 159 54.46 9.35 23.35
CA LYS A 159 55.20 8.45 24.24
C LYS A 159 56.72 8.64 24.15
N ALA A 160 57.25 8.82 22.94
CA ALA A 160 58.67 9.11 22.75
C ALA A 160 59.08 10.46 23.36
N ASP A 161 58.26 11.49 23.19
CA ASP A 161 58.47 12.80 23.80
C ASP A 161 58.38 12.74 25.34
N GLN A 162 57.50 11.90 25.90
CA GLN A 162 57.44 11.63 27.33
C GLN A 162 58.72 10.97 27.84
N LEU A 163 59.20 9.92 27.18
CA LEU A 163 60.45 9.24 27.52
C LEU A 163 61.65 10.19 27.46
N ASN A 164 61.75 11.01 26.42
CA ASN A 164 62.82 12.01 26.29
C ASN A 164 62.76 13.07 27.41
N LYS A 165 61.56 13.51 27.79
CA LYS A 165 61.36 14.42 28.93
C LYS A 165 61.74 13.75 30.25
N GLU A 166 61.41 12.48 30.44
CA GLU A 166 61.79 11.71 31.64
C GLU A 166 63.31 11.53 31.73
N ASP A 167 63.99 11.31 30.61
CA ASP A 167 65.44 11.22 30.54
C ASP A 167 66.13 12.60 30.73
N GLU A 168 65.55 13.69 30.21
CA GLU A 168 66.00 15.05 30.52
C GLU A 168 65.81 15.38 32.01
N ILE A 169 64.70 14.98 32.61
CA ILE A 169 64.43 15.15 34.05
C ILE A 169 65.41 14.32 34.87
N ARG A 170 65.77 13.10 34.44
CA ARG A 170 66.84 12.28 35.06
C ARG A 170 68.21 12.97 34.97
N LYS A 171 68.54 13.59 33.84
CA LYS A 171 69.80 14.34 33.65
C LYS A 171 69.85 15.67 34.41
N LYS A 172 68.72 16.36 34.58
CA LYS A 172 68.60 17.59 35.39
C LYS A 172 68.63 17.29 36.90
N LYS A 173 68.03 16.19 37.34
CA LYS A 173 68.06 15.73 38.75
C LYS A 173 69.45 15.32 39.25
N SER A 174 70.42 15.05 38.36
CA SER A 174 71.82 14.80 38.73
C SER A 174 72.69 16.07 38.89
N ALA A 175 72.20 17.26 38.51
CA ALA A 175 72.98 18.51 38.58
C ALA A 175 72.53 19.48 39.70
N GLU A 176 71.31 19.36 40.22
CA GLU A 176 70.72 20.34 41.17
C GLU A 176 70.59 19.85 42.62
N LYS A 177 71.40 18.86 43.03
CA LYS A 177 71.26 18.21 44.34
C LYS A 177 72.04 18.88 45.49
N LYS A 178 72.23 20.21 45.48
CA LYS A 178 73.00 20.89 46.56
C LYS A 178 72.56 22.29 47.06
N LYS A 179 71.47 22.94 46.60
CA LYS A 179 71.09 24.26 47.16
C LYS A 179 69.60 24.60 47.32
N GLU A 180 68.64 23.70 47.10
CA GLU A 180 67.22 24.06 47.06
C GLU A 180 66.34 23.08 47.86
N GLU A 181 66.57 22.95 49.17
CA GLU A 181 65.86 21.98 50.01
C GLU A 181 64.87 22.59 51.03
N GLU A 182 64.81 23.92 51.18
CA GLU A 182 63.85 24.58 52.10
C GLU A 182 62.77 25.44 51.42
N MET A 183 63.00 26.07 50.26
CA MET A 183 61.94 26.76 49.48
C MET A 183 61.12 25.82 48.57
N LYS A 184 61.52 24.55 48.46
CA LYS A 184 61.00 23.59 47.49
C LYS A 184 59.69 22.92 47.92
N LYS A 185 59.51 22.68 49.23
CA LYS A 185 58.31 22.00 49.76
C LYS A 185 57.02 22.80 49.59
N GLU A 186 57.07 24.13 49.78
CA GLU A 186 55.88 24.99 49.64
C GLU A 186 55.50 25.23 48.17
N ARG A 187 56.49 25.41 47.29
CA ARG A 187 56.24 25.52 45.83
C ARG A 187 55.83 24.19 45.21
N GLU A 188 56.32 23.05 45.69
CA GLU A 188 55.92 21.72 45.23
C GLU A 188 54.48 21.40 45.64
N ASP A 189 54.05 21.70 46.87
CA ASP A 189 52.66 21.46 47.28
C ASP A 189 51.66 22.39 46.58
N GLU A 190 52.02 23.65 46.33
CA GLU A 190 51.15 24.56 45.57
C GLU A 190 51.11 24.21 44.06
N GLN A 191 52.24 23.82 43.47
CA GLN A 191 52.25 23.30 42.10
C GLN A 191 51.48 21.98 41.99
N ARG A 192 51.54 21.10 43.00
CA ARG A 192 50.81 19.83 43.03
C ARG A 192 49.30 20.06 43.16
N ARG A 193 48.85 21.01 43.98
CA ARG A 193 47.44 21.43 44.02
C ARG A 193 46.97 22.02 42.69
N LYS A 194 47.74 22.90 42.07
CA LYS A 194 47.39 23.48 40.74
C LYS A 194 47.36 22.42 39.65
N LEU A 195 48.23 21.41 39.71
CA LEU A 195 48.25 20.30 38.75
C LEU A 195 47.08 19.34 38.95
N GLU A 196 46.71 19.02 40.20
CA GLU A 196 45.52 18.22 40.52
C GLU A 196 44.23 18.94 40.13
N GLU A 197 44.12 20.24 40.38
CA GLU A 197 42.94 21.02 40.00
C GLU A 197 42.82 21.15 38.48
N ALA A 198 43.94 21.32 37.77
CA ALA A 198 43.97 21.30 36.31
C ALA A 198 43.64 19.91 35.73
N ARG A 199 44.08 18.83 36.39
CA ARG A 199 43.74 17.46 36.02
C ARG A 199 42.26 17.16 36.25
N GLY A 200 41.70 17.58 37.39
CA GLY A 200 40.27 17.44 37.69
C GLY A 200 39.38 18.23 36.72
N LYS A 201 39.78 19.44 36.32
CA LYS A 201 39.07 20.22 35.29
C LYS A 201 39.11 19.53 33.92
N LYS A 202 40.27 18.98 33.52
CA LYS A 202 40.39 18.22 32.26
C LYS A 202 39.57 16.92 32.27
N GLU A 203 39.59 16.16 33.37
CA GLU A 203 38.81 14.93 33.51
C GLU A 203 37.30 15.21 33.53
N ALA A 204 36.87 16.33 34.12
CA ALA A 204 35.46 16.74 34.08
C ALA A 204 35.02 17.16 32.67
N GLU A 205 35.82 17.94 31.96
CA GLU A 205 35.55 18.36 30.59
C GLU A 205 35.55 17.15 29.61
N GLU A 206 36.43 16.17 29.83
CA GLU A 206 36.46 14.93 29.06
C GLU A 206 35.18 14.10 29.26
N ARG A 207 34.71 13.94 30.51
CA ARG A 207 33.43 13.25 30.80
C ARG A 207 32.22 13.95 30.18
N GLU A 208 32.19 15.28 30.20
CA GLU A 208 31.11 16.05 29.59
C GLU A 208 31.08 15.85 28.06
N ARG A 209 32.24 15.85 27.41
CA ARG A 209 32.36 15.55 25.97
C ARG A 209 31.93 14.12 25.65
N GLU A 210 32.32 13.13 26.46
CA GLU A 210 31.90 11.74 26.29
C GLU A 210 30.38 11.57 26.43
N GLU A 211 29.76 12.25 27.41
CA GLU A 211 28.31 12.21 27.61
C GLU A 211 27.55 12.90 26.48
N GLU A 212 28.06 14.03 25.97
CA GLU A 212 27.51 14.72 24.80
C GLU A 212 27.61 13.84 23.54
N GLU A 213 28.74 13.18 23.33
CA GLU A 213 28.93 12.26 22.20
C GLU A 213 27.99 11.05 22.31
N ARG A 214 27.80 10.49 23.51
CA ARG A 214 26.85 9.40 23.75
C ARG A 214 25.41 9.83 23.47
N ARG A 215 25.04 11.06 23.85
CA ARG A 215 23.72 11.65 23.55
C ARG A 215 23.52 11.89 22.05
N LYS A 216 24.55 12.33 21.33
CA LYS A 216 24.53 12.48 19.86
C LYS A 216 24.38 11.12 19.17
N LYS A 217 25.10 10.10 19.61
CA LYS A 217 24.98 8.72 19.10
C LYS A 217 23.58 8.15 19.30
N LEU A 218 23.00 8.31 20.50
CA LEU A 218 21.64 7.84 20.79
C LEU A 218 20.60 8.52 19.88
N LYS A 219 20.67 9.84 19.71
CA LYS A 219 19.75 10.59 18.82
C LYS A 219 19.84 10.12 17.37
N LEU A 220 21.06 9.89 16.87
CA LEU A 220 21.30 9.42 15.52
C LEU A 220 20.77 7.98 15.32
N GLU A 221 20.90 7.12 16.33
CA GLU A 221 20.37 5.76 16.30
C GLU A 221 18.83 5.74 16.30
N GLU A 222 18.19 6.56 17.13
CA GLU A 222 16.73 6.75 17.14
C GLU A 222 16.21 7.33 15.81
N GLU A 223 16.99 8.16 15.12
CA GLU A 223 16.66 8.69 13.79
C GLU A 223 16.76 7.61 12.71
N LYS A 224 17.86 6.84 12.68
CA LYS A 224 18.04 5.71 11.76
C LYS A 224 16.96 4.64 11.95
N GLU A 225 16.56 4.36 13.19
CA GLU A 225 15.49 3.40 13.44
C GLU A 225 14.14 3.88 12.89
N ARG A 226 13.85 5.18 13.01
CA ARG A 226 12.65 5.77 12.41
C ARG A 226 12.70 5.78 10.89
N GLU A 227 13.86 6.02 10.28
CA GLU A 227 14.04 5.95 8.83
C GLU A 227 13.79 4.52 8.32
N ARG A 228 14.37 3.50 8.97
CA ARG A 228 14.09 2.09 8.66
C ARG A 228 12.60 1.74 8.79
N GLN A 229 11.91 2.29 9.79
CA GLN A 229 10.46 2.09 9.92
C GLN A 229 9.68 2.70 8.74
N ARG A 230 10.06 3.89 8.26
CA ARG A 230 9.44 4.51 7.08
C ARG A 230 9.71 3.72 5.80
N GLU A 231 10.93 3.23 5.61
CA GLU A 231 11.27 2.38 4.46
C GLU A 231 10.43 1.10 4.46
N LEU A 232 10.27 0.45 5.61
CA LEU A 232 9.41 -0.72 5.76
C LEU A 232 7.94 -0.39 5.42
N GLU A 233 7.43 0.78 5.81
CA GLU A 233 6.08 1.24 5.45
C GLU A 233 5.93 1.42 3.93
N ILE A 234 6.92 2.02 3.26
CA ILE A 234 6.90 2.20 1.80
C ILE A 234 6.89 0.83 1.10
N ILE A 235 7.73 -0.09 1.54
CA ILE A 235 7.79 -1.46 1.00
C ILE A 235 6.45 -2.18 1.23
N GLU A 236 5.86 -2.08 2.42
CA GLU A 236 4.56 -2.69 2.73
C GLU A 236 3.44 -2.13 1.85
N VAL A 237 3.39 -0.81 1.64
CA VAL A 237 2.42 -0.16 0.74
C VAL A 237 2.61 -0.62 -0.71
N GLN A 238 3.85 -0.73 -1.17
CA GLN A 238 4.15 -1.16 -2.54
C GLN A 238 3.79 -2.63 -2.77
N GLN A 239 4.12 -3.51 -1.82
CA GLN A 239 3.71 -4.91 -1.84
C GLN A 239 2.17 -5.05 -1.83
N ALA A 240 1.48 -4.22 -1.03
CA ALA A 240 0.02 -4.21 -1.01
C ALA A 240 -0.58 -3.79 -2.37
N LEU A 241 0.03 -2.82 -3.05
CA LEU A 241 -0.40 -2.36 -4.38
C LEU A 241 -0.17 -3.41 -5.47
N GLU A 242 0.94 -4.14 -5.41
CA GLU A 242 1.23 -5.25 -6.34
C GLU A 242 0.28 -6.43 -6.12
N ALA A 243 0.05 -6.80 -4.87
CA ALA A 243 -0.94 -7.82 -4.50
C ALA A 243 -2.35 -7.43 -4.98
N GLN A 244 -2.71 -6.13 -4.89
CA GLN A 244 -3.98 -5.62 -5.41
C GLN A 244 -4.14 -5.86 -6.92
N LYS A 245 -3.09 -5.57 -7.71
CA LYS A 245 -3.10 -5.77 -9.16
C LYS A 245 -3.19 -7.25 -9.53
N GLU A 246 -2.50 -8.11 -8.79
CA GLU A 246 -2.55 -9.56 -9.00
C GLU A 246 -3.95 -10.12 -8.73
N VAL A 247 -4.57 -9.69 -7.62
CA VAL A 247 -5.95 -10.06 -7.27
C VAL A 247 -6.94 -9.60 -8.35
N GLU A 248 -6.77 -8.39 -8.87
CA GLU A 248 -7.61 -7.88 -9.97
C GLU A 248 -7.45 -8.69 -11.26
N ARG A 249 -6.22 -9.08 -11.61
CA ARG A 249 -5.96 -9.94 -12.78
C ARG A 249 -6.65 -11.30 -12.64
N LYS A 250 -6.45 -11.98 -11.50
CA LYS A 250 -7.08 -13.28 -11.20
C LYS A 250 -8.60 -13.20 -11.25
N ALA A 251 -9.17 -12.09 -10.82
CA ALA A 251 -10.60 -11.90 -10.89
C ALA A 251 -11.14 -11.71 -12.31
N ARG A 252 -10.41 -11.03 -13.20
CA ARG A 252 -10.81 -10.91 -14.61
C ARG A 252 -10.81 -12.28 -15.29
N GLU A 253 -9.77 -13.07 -15.07
CA GLU A 253 -9.67 -14.45 -15.56
C GLU A 253 -10.82 -15.32 -15.04
N LEU A 254 -11.13 -15.21 -13.75
CA LEU A 254 -12.23 -15.94 -13.13
C LEU A 254 -13.61 -15.49 -13.67
N GLN A 255 -13.84 -14.19 -13.84
CA GLN A 255 -15.08 -13.68 -14.42
C GLN A 255 -15.30 -14.18 -15.85
N GLU A 256 -14.23 -14.32 -16.63
CA GLU A 256 -14.33 -14.89 -17.98
C GLU A 256 -14.69 -16.38 -17.93
N GLN A 257 -14.09 -17.14 -17.00
CA GLN A 257 -14.44 -18.55 -16.78
C GLN A 257 -15.90 -18.69 -16.32
N GLU A 258 -16.34 -17.86 -15.38
CA GLU A 258 -17.72 -17.88 -14.87
C GLU A 258 -18.74 -17.55 -15.97
N LYS A 259 -18.44 -16.63 -16.90
CA LYS A 259 -19.30 -16.36 -18.05
C LYS A 259 -19.45 -17.59 -18.95
N LYS A 260 -18.36 -18.30 -19.24
CA LYS A 260 -18.38 -19.54 -20.02
C LYS A 260 -19.18 -20.64 -19.31
N GLU A 261 -19.04 -20.76 -17.99
CA GLU A 261 -19.82 -21.71 -17.17
C GLU A 261 -21.30 -21.36 -17.12
N GLN A 262 -21.67 -20.06 -17.09
CA GLN A 262 -23.06 -19.61 -17.12
C GLN A 262 -23.75 -19.95 -18.45
N GLU A 263 -23.06 -19.90 -19.58
CA GLU A 263 -23.61 -20.35 -20.86
C GLU A 263 -23.90 -21.85 -20.87
N LEU A 264 -22.99 -22.66 -20.31
CA LEU A 264 -23.20 -24.10 -20.09
C LEU A 264 -24.28 -24.39 -19.02
N ALA A 265 -24.68 -23.41 -18.21
CA ALA A 265 -25.65 -23.59 -17.15
C ALA A 265 -27.08 -23.70 -17.67
N LYS A 266 -27.43 -22.93 -18.71
CA LYS A 266 -28.77 -22.96 -19.34
C LYS A 266 -29.16 -24.37 -19.78
N ASN A 267 -28.21 -25.12 -20.33
CA ASN A 267 -28.44 -26.50 -20.78
C ASN A 267 -28.73 -27.48 -19.61
N ALA A 268 -28.21 -27.23 -18.40
CA ALA A 268 -28.45 -28.14 -17.28
C ALA A 268 -29.75 -27.86 -16.52
N GLU A 269 -30.30 -26.65 -16.63
CA GLU A 269 -31.62 -26.35 -16.10
C GLU A 269 -32.68 -27.17 -16.84
N GLU A 270 -32.59 -27.22 -18.17
CA GLU A 270 -33.44 -28.06 -19.03
C GLU A 270 -33.29 -29.56 -18.69
N GLU A 271 -32.07 -30.05 -18.45
CA GLU A 271 -31.83 -31.45 -18.05
C GLU A 271 -32.43 -31.80 -16.69
N ALA A 272 -32.45 -30.85 -15.74
CA ALA A 272 -33.03 -31.04 -14.43
C ALA A 272 -34.56 -31.09 -14.48
N GLU A 273 -35.20 -30.21 -15.27
CA GLU A 273 -36.65 -30.26 -15.51
C GLU A 273 -37.08 -31.60 -16.12
N LEU A 274 -36.32 -32.11 -17.09
CA LEU A 274 -36.56 -33.43 -17.67
C LEU A 274 -36.42 -34.57 -16.66
N ALA A 275 -35.50 -34.45 -15.69
CA ALA A 275 -35.34 -35.46 -14.64
C ALA A 275 -36.49 -35.46 -13.64
N VAL A 276 -37.01 -34.27 -13.28
CA VAL A 276 -38.21 -34.13 -12.46
C VAL A 276 -39.40 -34.80 -13.15
N ALA A 277 -39.56 -34.63 -14.47
CA ALA A 277 -40.61 -35.29 -15.25
C ALA A 277 -40.46 -36.82 -15.22
N ARG A 278 -39.24 -37.36 -15.43
CA ARG A 278 -38.98 -38.81 -15.40
C ARG A 278 -39.23 -39.44 -14.04
N GLU A 279 -38.87 -38.76 -12.94
CA GLU A 279 -39.17 -39.26 -11.59
C GLU A 279 -40.69 -39.34 -11.35
N LYS A 280 -41.44 -38.33 -11.82
CA LYS A 280 -42.89 -38.31 -11.72
C LYS A 280 -43.52 -39.47 -12.49
N GLU A 281 -43.07 -39.74 -13.71
CA GLU A 281 -43.52 -40.89 -14.52
C GLU A 281 -43.20 -42.23 -13.84
N ALA A 282 -41.99 -42.38 -13.30
CA ALA A 282 -41.59 -43.59 -12.58
C ALA A 282 -42.42 -43.81 -11.29
N LEU A 283 -42.79 -42.73 -10.60
CA LEU A 283 -43.67 -42.80 -9.42
C LEU A 283 -45.09 -43.24 -9.80
N GLU A 284 -45.62 -42.72 -10.90
CA GLU A 284 -46.92 -43.15 -11.43
C GLU A 284 -46.90 -44.63 -11.85
N GLU A 285 -45.83 -45.10 -12.50
CA GLU A 285 -45.62 -46.51 -12.84
C GLU A 285 -45.56 -47.40 -11.60
N ALA A 286 -44.85 -46.98 -10.55
CA ALA A 286 -44.78 -47.70 -9.28
C ALA A 286 -46.14 -47.77 -8.56
N ASN A 287 -46.97 -46.73 -8.68
CA ASN A 287 -48.33 -46.74 -8.13
C ASN A 287 -49.24 -47.70 -8.91
N ARG A 288 -49.13 -47.74 -10.25
CA ARG A 288 -49.86 -48.72 -11.09
C ARG A 288 -49.44 -50.16 -10.75
N ALA A 289 -48.15 -50.41 -10.54
CA ALA A 289 -47.65 -51.72 -10.13
C ALA A 289 -48.19 -52.15 -8.75
N LYS A 290 -48.29 -51.22 -7.79
CA LYS A 290 -48.91 -51.47 -6.47
C LYS A 290 -50.39 -51.80 -6.56
N GLU A 291 -51.13 -51.14 -7.45
CA GLU A 291 -52.54 -51.43 -7.68
C GLU A 291 -52.74 -52.79 -8.35
N ALA A 292 -51.85 -53.18 -9.28
CA ALA A 292 -51.86 -54.51 -9.89
C ALA A 292 -51.67 -55.64 -8.86
N ILE A 293 -50.82 -55.44 -7.83
CA ILE A 293 -50.70 -56.40 -6.71
C ILE A 293 -52.02 -56.56 -5.96
N LYS A 294 -52.73 -55.45 -5.69
CA LYS A 294 -54.01 -55.48 -4.98
C LYS A 294 -55.11 -56.20 -5.76
N ASN A 295 -55.06 -56.12 -7.08
CA ASN A 295 -56.06 -56.67 -7.98
C ASN A 295 -55.75 -58.11 -8.45
N ALA A 296 -54.55 -58.63 -8.18
CA ALA A 296 -54.16 -59.99 -8.57
C ALA A 296 -54.89 -61.05 -7.71
N GLN A 297 -55.69 -61.90 -8.36
CA GLN A 297 -56.47 -62.96 -7.70
C GLN A 297 -55.70 -64.29 -7.56
N ASP A 298 -54.75 -64.55 -8.46
CA ASP A 298 -54.03 -65.83 -8.52
C ASP A 298 -52.61 -65.73 -7.93
N ALA A 299 -52.12 -66.82 -7.32
CA ALA A 299 -50.78 -66.86 -6.69
C ALA A 299 -49.63 -66.56 -7.67
N ALA A 300 -49.76 -66.99 -8.93
CA ALA A 300 -48.79 -66.69 -9.98
C ALA A 300 -48.82 -65.20 -10.37
N ALA A 301 -50.02 -64.62 -10.50
CA ALA A 301 -50.20 -63.19 -10.79
C ALA A 301 -49.67 -62.30 -9.66
N LYS A 302 -49.83 -62.72 -8.41
CA LYS A 302 -49.32 -62.00 -7.24
C LYS A 302 -47.78 -61.97 -7.21
N LYS A 303 -47.10 -63.08 -7.51
CA LYS A 303 -45.63 -63.14 -7.57
C LYS A 303 -45.06 -62.27 -8.70
N ALA A 304 -45.68 -62.29 -9.87
CA ALA A 304 -45.29 -61.42 -10.99
C ALA A 304 -45.50 -59.93 -10.66
N ALA A 305 -46.60 -59.60 -9.98
CA ALA A 305 -46.89 -58.23 -9.56
C ALA A 305 -45.92 -57.74 -8.45
N GLU A 306 -45.52 -58.60 -7.50
CA GLU A 306 -44.50 -58.29 -6.48
C GLU A 306 -43.11 -58.03 -7.09
N GLU A 307 -42.71 -58.80 -8.11
CA GLU A 307 -41.45 -58.57 -8.83
C GLU A 307 -41.50 -57.27 -9.63
N ALA A 308 -42.63 -56.97 -10.28
CA ALA A 308 -42.85 -55.69 -10.97
C ALA A 308 -42.83 -54.49 -10.01
N GLU A 309 -43.41 -54.61 -8.81
CA GLU A 309 -43.33 -53.55 -7.79
C GLU A 309 -41.89 -53.35 -7.29
N ARG A 310 -41.14 -54.43 -7.06
CA ARG A 310 -39.73 -54.31 -6.65
C ARG A 310 -38.91 -53.61 -7.74
N ALA A 311 -39.10 -53.97 -9.01
CA ALA A 311 -38.45 -53.31 -10.14
C ALA A 311 -38.85 -51.82 -10.25
N ALA A 312 -40.15 -51.51 -10.11
CA ALA A 312 -40.64 -50.14 -10.15
C ALA A 312 -40.13 -49.29 -8.97
N ARG A 313 -40.06 -49.84 -7.75
CA ARG A 313 -39.48 -49.17 -6.58
C ARG A 313 -37.99 -48.87 -6.76
N GLU A 314 -37.23 -49.82 -7.32
CA GLU A 314 -35.82 -49.58 -7.66
C GLU A 314 -35.67 -48.53 -8.78
N LYS A 315 -36.58 -48.51 -9.77
CA LYS A 315 -36.62 -47.46 -10.80
C LYS A 315 -36.86 -46.07 -10.17
N VAL A 316 -37.87 -45.92 -9.30
CA VAL A 316 -38.12 -44.66 -8.57
C VAL A 316 -36.90 -44.23 -7.76
N LYS A 317 -36.23 -45.17 -7.08
CA LYS A 317 -35.02 -44.85 -6.31
C LYS A 317 -33.88 -44.37 -7.21
N ARG A 318 -33.68 -44.96 -8.39
CA ARG A 318 -32.68 -44.53 -9.36
C ARG A 318 -33.01 -43.14 -9.92
N GLU A 319 -34.23 -42.91 -10.38
CA GLU A 319 -34.68 -41.62 -10.92
C GLU A 319 -34.61 -40.52 -9.85
N ARG A 320 -35.01 -40.80 -8.60
CA ARG A 320 -34.85 -39.86 -7.48
C ARG A 320 -33.39 -39.51 -7.20
N ASN A 321 -32.50 -40.50 -7.24
CA ASN A 321 -31.07 -40.27 -7.05
C ASN A 321 -30.48 -39.44 -8.20
N GLU A 322 -30.96 -39.66 -9.43
CA GLU A 322 -30.60 -38.85 -10.61
C GLU A 322 -31.12 -37.42 -10.49
N ARG A 323 -32.36 -37.23 -10.02
CA ARG A 323 -32.92 -35.90 -9.73
C ARG A 323 -32.06 -35.15 -8.71
N ILE A 324 -31.77 -35.76 -7.55
CA ILE A 324 -30.95 -35.14 -6.50
C ILE A 324 -29.57 -34.71 -7.03
N ARG A 325 -28.96 -35.50 -7.92
CA ARG A 325 -27.68 -35.15 -8.57
C ARG A 325 -27.84 -33.95 -9.51
N LYS A 326 -28.90 -33.91 -10.32
CA LYS A 326 -29.17 -32.80 -11.24
C LYS A 326 -29.57 -31.52 -10.49
N ASP A 327 -30.38 -31.62 -9.44
CA ASP A 327 -30.73 -30.51 -8.56
C ASP A 327 -29.49 -29.91 -7.89
N LEU A 328 -28.53 -30.75 -7.48
CA LEU A 328 -27.24 -30.29 -6.96
C LEU A 328 -26.42 -29.57 -8.05
N LYS A 329 -26.37 -30.10 -9.28
CA LYS A 329 -25.70 -29.44 -10.42
C LYS A 329 -26.33 -28.08 -10.74
N VAL A 330 -27.66 -27.99 -10.75
CA VAL A 330 -28.37 -26.72 -10.94
C VAL A 330 -28.07 -25.75 -9.81
N ALA A 331 -28.09 -26.19 -8.56
CA ALA A 331 -27.78 -25.33 -7.42
C ALA A 331 -26.33 -24.82 -7.43
N ILE A 332 -25.36 -25.66 -7.80
CA ILE A 332 -23.95 -25.26 -7.99
C ILE A 332 -23.85 -24.16 -9.06
N LYS A 333 -24.59 -24.31 -10.16
CA LYS A 333 -24.58 -23.37 -11.29
C LYS A 333 -25.26 -22.04 -10.96
N GLN A 334 -26.41 -22.08 -10.32
CA GLN A 334 -27.14 -20.88 -9.90
C GLN A 334 -26.40 -20.10 -8.81
N LYS A 335 -25.49 -20.75 -8.08
CA LYS A 335 -24.77 -20.18 -6.92
C LYS A 335 -25.73 -19.54 -5.91
N ASP A 336 -26.96 -20.03 -5.78
CA ASP A 336 -27.88 -19.60 -4.73
C ASP A 336 -27.53 -20.35 -3.43
N ARG A 337 -27.10 -19.60 -2.42
CA ARG A 337 -26.74 -20.15 -1.11
C ARG A 337 -27.84 -21.02 -0.49
N ILE A 338 -29.10 -20.59 -0.56
CA ILE A 338 -30.22 -21.29 0.08
C ILE A 338 -30.48 -22.60 -0.65
N LEU A 339 -30.53 -22.55 -1.98
CA LEU A 339 -30.76 -23.74 -2.81
C LEU A 339 -29.59 -24.74 -2.67
N LEU A 340 -28.35 -24.25 -2.73
CA LEU A 340 -27.14 -25.06 -2.62
C LEU A 340 -27.06 -25.78 -1.27
N THR A 341 -27.40 -25.09 -0.18
CA THR A 341 -27.45 -25.70 1.16
C THR A 341 -28.48 -26.83 1.21
N LYS A 342 -29.68 -26.59 0.67
CA LYS A 342 -30.75 -27.61 0.60
C LYS A 342 -30.33 -28.82 -0.23
N SER A 343 -29.79 -28.60 -1.43
CA SER A 343 -29.37 -29.69 -2.34
C SER A 343 -28.22 -30.51 -1.76
N VAL A 344 -27.25 -29.87 -1.08
CA VAL A 344 -26.16 -30.58 -0.37
C VAL A 344 -26.71 -31.43 0.78
N ASP A 345 -27.66 -30.91 1.56
CA ASP A 345 -28.28 -31.65 2.65
C ASP A 345 -29.10 -32.84 2.12
N GLU A 346 -29.85 -32.67 1.03
CA GLU A 346 -30.58 -33.78 0.39
C GLU A 346 -29.64 -34.84 -0.18
N PHE A 347 -28.55 -34.43 -0.83
CA PHE A 347 -27.52 -35.34 -1.34
C PHE A 347 -26.88 -36.16 -0.22
N LYS A 348 -26.51 -35.51 0.90
CA LYS A 348 -25.95 -36.18 2.09
C LYS A 348 -26.96 -37.11 2.76
N LYS A 349 -28.23 -36.71 2.88
CA LYS A 349 -29.30 -37.54 3.44
C LYS A 349 -29.57 -38.79 2.59
N ALA A 350 -29.47 -38.68 1.27
CA ALA A 350 -29.63 -39.79 0.34
C ALA A 350 -28.41 -40.75 0.30
N LYS A 351 -27.28 -40.38 0.95
CA LYS A 351 -26.04 -41.17 1.01
C LYS A 351 -25.51 -41.57 -0.38
N LEU A 352 -25.63 -40.65 -1.35
CA LEU A 352 -25.16 -40.88 -2.71
C LEU A 352 -23.62 -40.80 -2.75
N ALA A 353 -23.00 -41.65 -3.58
CA ALA A 353 -21.57 -41.55 -3.86
C ALA A 353 -21.29 -40.31 -4.72
N ASP A 354 -20.24 -39.56 -4.38
CA ASP A 354 -19.79 -38.37 -5.14
C ASP A 354 -18.88 -38.77 -6.31
N THR A 355 -19.48 -39.39 -7.34
CA THR A 355 -18.72 -39.86 -8.51
C THR A 355 -18.19 -38.70 -9.37
N ASP A 356 -18.90 -37.58 -9.37
CA ASP A 356 -18.67 -36.46 -10.30
C ASP A 356 -17.89 -35.30 -9.62
N GLY A 357 -17.65 -35.39 -8.30
CA GLY A 357 -17.02 -34.36 -7.49
C GLY A 357 -17.93 -33.14 -7.22
N ASP A 358 -19.24 -33.29 -7.43
CA ASP A 358 -20.20 -32.19 -7.31
C ASP A 358 -20.42 -31.82 -5.85
N LEU A 359 -20.40 -32.78 -4.93
CA LEU A 359 -20.54 -32.49 -3.51
C LEU A 359 -19.37 -31.63 -3.02
N HIS A 360 -18.14 -31.99 -3.39
CA HIS A 360 -16.96 -31.21 -3.04
C HIS A 360 -16.99 -29.79 -3.64
N LYS A 361 -17.42 -29.66 -4.90
CA LYS A 361 -17.60 -28.34 -5.55
C LYS A 361 -18.64 -27.49 -4.82
N ALA A 362 -19.78 -28.07 -4.46
CA ALA A 362 -20.84 -27.39 -3.72
C ALA A 362 -20.36 -26.92 -2.34
N GLU A 363 -19.64 -27.77 -1.59
CA GLU A 363 -19.06 -27.41 -0.29
C GLU A 363 -18.02 -26.29 -0.41
N LYS A 364 -17.21 -26.29 -1.48
CA LYS A 364 -16.26 -25.21 -1.77
C LYS A 364 -16.99 -23.89 -2.01
N ILE A 365 -18.08 -23.88 -2.78
CA ILE A 365 -18.90 -22.67 -3.02
C ILE A 365 -19.59 -22.21 -1.73
N LEU A 366 -20.11 -23.12 -0.89
CA LEU A 366 -20.66 -22.74 0.41
C LEU A 366 -19.59 -22.12 1.32
N THR A 367 -18.36 -22.63 1.27
CA THR A 367 -17.21 -22.04 1.98
C THR A 367 -16.88 -20.65 1.45
N GLN A 368 -16.99 -20.42 0.12
CA GLN A 368 -16.85 -19.09 -0.48
C GLN A 368 -17.90 -18.10 0.03
N PHE A 369 -19.18 -18.52 0.09
CA PHE A 369 -20.24 -17.67 0.66
C PHE A 369 -19.98 -17.32 2.11
N LYS A 370 -19.57 -18.31 2.91
CA LYS A 370 -19.23 -18.08 4.32
C LYS A 370 -18.06 -17.12 4.46
N ALA A 371 -16.98 -17.31 3.69
CA ALA A 371 -15.81 -16.44 3.70
C ALA A 371 -16.19 -14.99 3.35
N LYS A 372 -17.05 -14.81 2.34
CA LYS A 372 -17.54 -13.51 1.92
C LYS A 372 -18.37 -12.84 3.00
N ASP A 373 -19.31 -13.55 3.61
CA ASP A 373 -20.13 -13.02 4.71
C ASP A 373 -19.29 -12.62 5.92
N ASP A 374 -18.35 -13.48 6.32
CA ASP A 374 -17.49 -13.26 7.48
C ASP A 374 -16.58 -12.04 7.23
N LEU A 375 -16.07 -11.88 6.00
CA LEU A 375 -15.30 -10.70 5.58
C LEU A 375 -16.16 -9.42 5.61
N LEU A 376 -17.37 -9.46 5.06
CA LEU A 376 -18.28 -8.30 5.05
C LEU A 376 -18.69 -7.89 6.46
N LYS A 377 -18.99 -8.85 7.35
CA LYS A 377 -19.27 -8.57 8.77
C LYS A 377 -18.07 -7.97 9.47
N ALA A 378 -16.86 -8.50 9.24
CA ALA A 378 -15.66 -7.95 9.82
C ALA A 378 -15.37 -6.51 9.34
N MET A 379 -15.64 -6.22 8.05
CA MET A 379 -15.57 -4.86 7.50
C MET A 379 -16.63 -3.93 8.11
N GLU A 380 -17.82 -4.43 8.41
CA GLU A 380 -18.89 -3.66 9.06
C GLU A 380 -18.55 -3.33 10.52
N HIS A 381 -18.06 -4.33 11.27
CA HIS A 381 -17.63 -4.14 12.66
C HIS A 381 -16.39 -3.26 12.79
N ARG A 382 -15.56 -3.16 11.74
CA ARG A 382 -14.28 -2.43 11.74
C ARG A 382 -13.36 -2.82 12.88
N ASN A 383 -13.39 -4.10 13.25
CA ASN A 383 -12.51 -4.67 14.25
C ASN A 383 -11.25 -5.20 13.55
N LEU A 384 -10.09 -4.71 13.96
CA LEU A 384 -8.80 -5.07 13.37
C LEU A 384 -8.54 -6.58 13.40
N GLU A 385 -8.81 -7.25 14.52
CA GLU A 385 -8.54 -8.68 14.68
C GLU A 385 -9.52 -9.56 13.91
N GLU A 386 -10.80 -9.20 13.87
CA GLU A 386 -11.81 -9.93 13.09
C GLU A 386 -11.53 -9.79 11.60
N LEU A 387 -11.14 -8.60 11.15
CA LEU A 387 -10.83 -8.33 9.75
C LEU A 387 -9.58 -9.07 9.29
N GLU A 388 -8.53 -9.08 10.11
CA GLU A 388 -7.30 -9.84 9.82
C GLU A 388 -7.59 -11.35 9.73
N LYS A 389 -8.35 -11.91 10.68
CA LYS A 389 -8.77 -13.32 10.64
C LYS A 389 -9.61 -13.65 9.40
N ALA A 390 -10.52 -12.77 9.00
CA ALA A 390 -11.34 -12.98 7.82
C ALA A 390 -10.51 -12.94 6.52
N ILE A 391 -9.58 -11.99 6.41
CA ILE A 391 -8.64 -11.90 5.28
C ILE A 391 -7.76 -13.15 5.21
N ASP A 392 -7.21 -13.60 6.34
CA ASP A 392 -6.37 -14.80 6.42
C ASP A 392 -7.16 -16.06 6.06
N PHE A 393 -8.43 -16.13 6.44
CA PHE A 393 -9.32 -17.21 6.02
C PHE A 393 -9.47 -17.23 4.49
N VAL A 394 -9.76 -16.09 3.86
CA VAL A 394 -9.88 -16.00 2.39
C VAL A 394 -8.57 -16.41 1.70
N LYS A 395 -7.43 -15.97 2.22
CA LYS A 395 -6.08 -16.33 1.72
C LYS A 395 -5.80 -17.82 1.84
N LYS A 396 -6.03 -18.40 3.02
CA LYS A 396 -5.78 -19.82 3.31
C LYS A 396 -6.51 -20.76 2.35
N TYR A 397 -7.74 -20.39 1.95
CA TYR A 397 -8.53 -21.18 1.01
C TYR A 397 -8.36 -20.74 -0.47
N SER A 398 -7.43 -19.82 -0.76
CA SER A 398 -7.18 -19.29 -2.11
C SER A 398 -8.45 -18.72 -2.79
N LEU A 399 -9.27 -18.02 -2.01
CA LEU A 399 -10.58 -17.50 -2.45
C LEU A 399 -10.52 -16.04 -2.93
N GLU A 400 -9.33 -15.44 -2.96
CA GLU A 400 -9.12 -14.02 -3.28
C GLU A 400 -9.65 -13.65 -4.67
N GLY A 401 -9.52 -14.56 -5.65
CA GLY A 401 -10.00 -14.33 -7.02
C GLY A 401 -11.52 -14.23 -7.14
N HIS A 402 -12.28 -14.80 -6.21
CA HIS A 402 -13.75 -14.77 -6.22
C HIS A 402 -14.33 -13.49 -5.61
N MET A 403 -13.53 -12.72 -4.87
CA MET A 403 -13.98 -11.52 -4.16
C MET A 403 -12.89 -10.42 -4.19
N PRO A 404 -12.40 -10.04 -5.39
CA PRO A 404 -11.29 -9.11 -5.51
C PRO A 404 -11.60 -7.76 -4.90
N GLN A 405 -12.78 -7.20 -5.17
CA GLN A 405 -13.16 -5.85 -4.76
C GLN A 405 -13.30 -5.78 -3.25
N GLU A 406 -13.92 -6.80 -2.65
CA GLU A 406 -14.04 -6.95 -1.21
C GLU A 406 -12.67 -7.10 -0.57
N MET A 407 -11.76 -7.89 -1.16
CA MET A 407 -10.37 -8.03 -0.66
C MET A 407 -9.58 -6.74 -0.74
N VAL A 408 -9.67 -5.99 -1.84
CA VAL A 408 -9.03 -4.66 -1.96
C VAL A 408 -9.54 -3.73 -0.86
N ARG A 409 -10.87 -3.65 -0.70
CA ARG A 409 -11.50 -2.80 0.32
C ARG A 409 -11.11 -3.22 1.74
N ALA A 410 -11.12 -4.52 2.02
CA ALA A 410 -10.73 -5.08 3.31
C ALA A 410 -9.26 -4.81 3.64
N ASN A 411 -8.33 -5.03 2.70
CA ASN A 411 -6.91 -4.73 2.90
C ASN A 411 -6.67 -3.23 3.11
N LYS A 412 -7.31 -2.36 2.32
CA LYS A 412 -7.22 -0.90 2.53
C LYS A 412 -7.72 -0.51 3.92
N MET A 413 -8.85 -1.07 4.35
CA MET A 413 -9.41 -0.84 5.69
C MET A 413 -8.47 -1.36 6.79
N LEU A 414 -7.89 -2.56 6.61
CA LEU A 414 -6.93 -3.13 7.57
C LEU A 414 -5.71 -2.22 7.76
N LEU A 415 -5.13 -1.70 6.67
CA LEU A 415 -4.01 -0.76 6.72
C LEU A 415 -4.40 0.53 7.46
N GLY A 416 -5.59 1.07 7.18
CA GLY A 416 -6.14 2.23 7.89
C GLY A 416 -6.27 1.99 9.40
N LEU A 417 -6.85 0.85 9.80
CA LEU A 417 -7.00 0.47 11.20
C LEU A 417 -5.66 0.23 11.89
N LYS A 418 -4.69 -0.42 11.23
CA LYS A 418 -3.32 -0.62 11.75
C LYS A 418 -2.62 0.71 11.97
N ARG A 419 -2.68 1.63 10.98
CA ARG A 419 -2.14 2.99 11.09
C ARG A 419 -2.77 3.75 12.26
N LEU A 420 -4.09 3.69 12.41
CA LEU A 420 -4.81 4.36 13.49
C LEU A 420 -4.45 3.78 14.87
N LYS A 421 -4.32 2.45 14.99
CA LYS A 421 -3.87 1.77 16.22
C LYS A 421 -2.46 2.24 16.61
N ARG A 422 -1.52 2.23 15.66
CA ARG A 422 -0.15 2.73 15.89
C ARG A 422 -0.14 4.17 16.40
N LEU A 423 -0.88 5.07 15.75
CA LEU A 423 -0.95 6.49 16.16
C LEU A 423 -1.56 6.65 17.56
N LYS A 424 -2.54 5.81 17.93
CA LYS A 424 -3.07 5.79 19.30
C LYS A 424 -2.01 5.33 20.32
N ASP A 425 -1.21 4.31 19.97
CA ASP A 425 -0.13 3.81 20.82
C ASP A 425 1.00 4.84 20.96
N GLU A 426 1.36 5.55 19.89
CA GLU A 426 2.30 6.68 19.93
C GLU A 426 1.82 7.78 20.89
N ILE A 427 0.53 8.16 20.81
CA ILE A 427 -0.06 9.16 21.71
C ILE A 427 -0.09 8.67 23.16
N LEU A 428 -0.37 7.38 23.38
CA LEU A 428 -0.33 6.78 24.71
C LEU A 428 1.08 6.88 25.30
N ASN A 429 2.10 6.54 24.50
CA ASN A 429 3.51 6.51 24.87
C ASN A 429 4.21 7.88 24.84
N LEU A 430 3.55 8.96 24.40
CA LEU A 430 4.10 10.32 24.46
C LEU A 430 4.61 10.65 25.86
N LYS A 431 5.76 11.31 25.97
CA LYS A 431 6.27 11.75 27.27
C LYS A 431 5.32 12.76 27.90
N GLN A 432 5.09 12.66 29.21
CA GLN A 432 4.21 13.61 29.92
C GLN A 432 4.76 15.04 29.84
N SER A 433 6.08 15.21 29.75
CA SER A 433 6.74 16.49 29.53
C SER A 433 6.32 17.15 28.21
N THR A 434 6.12 16.37 27.15
CA THR A 434 5.68 16.88 25.84
C THR A 434 4.23 17.37 25.89
N VAL A 435 3.35 16.69 26.63
CA VAL A 435 1.98 17.19 26.86
C VAL A 435 1.99 18.44 27.74
N ALA A 436 2.88 18.49 28.74
CA ALA A 436 3.07 19.66 29.58
C ALA A 436 3.62 20.87 28.80
N GLU A 437 4.48 20.64 27.80
CA GLU A 437 4.97 21.67 26.86
C GLU A 437 3.82 22.27 26.05
N ILE A 438 2.96 21.44 25.44
CA ILE A 438 1.79 21.93 24.70
C ILE A 438 0.90 22.76 25.63
N ARG A 439 0.70 22.31 26.88
CA ARG A 439 -0.10 23.04 27.86
C ARG A 439 0.55 24.35 28.32
N SER A 440 1.88 24.44 28.38
CA SER A 440 2.59 25.57 29.01
C SER A 440 2.67 26.83 28.14
N TYR A 441 2.32 26.74 26.85
CA TYR A 441 2.33 27.93 25.99
C TYR A 441 1.39 29.02 26.52
N ASN A 442 1.92 30.21 26.79
CA ASN A 442 1.08 31.37 27.13
C ASN A 442 0.36 31.91 25.90
N LYS A 443 1.04 31.88 24.75
CA LYS A 443 0.53 32.21 23.42
C LYS A 443 0.95 31.08 22.48
N PRO A 444 0.08 30.12 22.17
CA PRO A 444 0.47 28.96 21.38
C PRO A 444 0.85 29.39 19.96
N PRO A 445 1.82 28.73 19.33
CA PRO A 445 2.00 28.83 17.89
C PRO A 445 0.69 28.46 17.18
N ARG A 446 0.39 29.16 16.08
CA ARG A 446 -0.88 28.98 15.36
C ARG A 446 -1.11 27.53 14.94
N ALA A 447 -0.10 26.86 14.40
CA ALA A 447 -0.15 25.46 14.02
C ALA A 447 -0.57 24.56 15.19
N VAL A 448 0.06 24.74 16.36
CA VAL A 448 -0.28 23.97 17.58
C VAL A 448 -1.73 24.22 18.00
N HIS A 449 -2.18 25.48 18.00
CA HIS A 449 -3.56 25.80 18.39
C HIS A 449 -4.57 25.14 17.44
N MET A 450 -4.37 25.23 16.12
CA MET A 450 -5.28 24.64 15.13
C MET A 450 -5.32 23.10 15.22
N VAL A 451 -4.16 22.47 15.42
CA VAL A 451 -4.08 21.02 15.64
C VAL A 451 -4.87 20.59 16.87
N MET A 452 -4.73 21.31 17.97
CA MET A 452 -5.44 20.99 19.21
C MET A 452 -6.94 21.27 19.09
N ILE A 453 -7.38 22.31 18.37
CA ILE A 453 -8.80 22.52 18.04
C ILE A 453 -9.33 21.32 17.24
N GLY A 454 -8.66 20.94 16.15
CA GLY A 454 -9.08 19.81 15.32
C GLY A 454 -9.17 18.51 16.11
N THR A 455 -8.18 18.24 16.96
CA THR A 455 -8.15 17.07 17.86
C THR A 455 -9.36 17.06 18.79
N TYR A 456 -9.63 18.14 19.53
CA TYR A 456 -10.75 18.16 20.47
C TYR A 456 -12.12 18.20 19.77
N LEU A 457 -12.20 18.75 18.55
CA LEU A 457 -13.40 18.72 17.74
C LEU A 457 -13.77 17.28 17.36
N LEU A 458 -12.80 16.47 16.96
CA LEU A 458 -12.97 15.03 16.69
C LEU A 458 -13.36 14.24 17.95
N LEU A 459 -12.88 14.68 19.13
CA LEU A 459 -13.27 14.10 20.42
C LEU A 459 -14.68 14.56 20.90
N GLY A 460 -15.40 15.37 20.13
CA GLY A 460 -16.78 15.79 20.40
C GLY A 460 -16.94 17.10 21.17
N ASN A 461 -15.89 17.91 21.31
CA ASN A 461 -16.00 19.23 21.94
C ASN A 461 -16.56 20.28 20.96
N LYS A 462 -17.32 21.26 21.47
CA LYS A 462 -17.86 22.35 20.67
C LYS A 462 -16.77 23.35 20.30
N GLU A 463 -16.67 23.72 19.02
CA GLU A 463 -15.65 24.66 18.51
C GLU A 463 -15.65 26.01 19.24
N SER A 464 -16.81 26.52 19.68
CA SER A 464 -16.89 27.77 20.44
C SER A 464 -16.07 27.76 21.73
N THR A 465 -15.96 26.61 22.40
CA THR A 465 -15.17 26.45 23.63
C THR A 465 -13.68 26.26 23.39
N LEU A 466 -13.29 26.03 22.12
CA LEU A 466 -11.92 25.72 21.72
C LEU A 466 -11.17 26.96 21.18
N LYS A 467 -11.89 28.05 20.91
CA LYS A 467 -11.28 29.31 20.42
C LYS A 467 -10.41 30.00 21.47
N ASP A 468 -10.79 29.91 22.75
CA ASP A 468 -9.98 30.42 23.85
C ASP A 468 -8.92 29.40 24.26
N TRP A 469 -7.65 29.82 24.19
CA TRP A 469 -6.53 28.97 24.55
C TRP A 469 -6.54 28.59 26.03
N LYS A 470 -6.98 29.47 26.94
CA LYS A 470 -7.04 29.12 28.38
C LYS A 470 -8.01 27.96 28.64
N GLY A 471 -9.17 27.98 27.98
CA GLY A 471 -10.10 26.85 27.98
C GLY A 471 -9.48 25.56 27.43
N MET A 472 -8.72 25.67 26.34
CA MET A 472 -7.99 24.54 25.76
C MET A 472 -6.91 23.98 26.69
N GLN A 473 -6.12 24.83 27.35
CA GLN A 473 -5.14 24.42 28.35
C GLN A 473 -5.77 23.65 29.51
N ALA A 474 -6.96 24.08 29.95
CA ALA A 474 -7.71 23.37 30.98
C ALA A 474 -8.12 21.95 30.51
N LEU A 475 -8.54 21.80 29.24
CA LEU A 475 -8.86 20.51 28.64
C LEU A 475 -7.63 19.60 28.50
N VAL A 476 -6.48 20.15 28.06
CA VAL A 476 -5.22 19.41 27.94
C VAL A 476 -4.71 18.97 29.32
N GLY A 477 -4.95 19.79 30.34
CA GLY A 477 -4.58 19.52 31.73
C GLY A 477 -5.45 18.51 32.46
N LYS A 478 -6.59 18.09 31.90
CA LYS A 478 -7.45 17.07 32.52
C LYS A 478 -6.72 15.72 32.61
N THR A 479 -6.94 15.00 33.70
CA THR A 479 -6.36 13.67 33.96
C THR A 479 -7.46 12.61 34.12
N GLY A 480 -7.08 11.33 34.20
CA GLY A 480 -8.03 10.24 34.44
C GLY A 480 -8.91 9.91 33.24
N LYS A 481 -10.24 9.84 33.45
CA LYS A 481 -11.22 9.51 32.39
C LYS A 481 -11.29 10.57 31.29
N ASP A 482 -11.17 11.85 31.68
CA ASP A 482 -11.21 12.98 30.77
C ASP A 482 -9.85 13.33 30.16
N GLY A 483 -8.79 12.59 30.51
CA GLY A 483 -7.44 12.86 30.03
C GLY A 483 -7.32 12.71 28.51
N LEU A 484 -6.61 13.65 27.87
CA LEU A 484 -6.46 13.73 26.42
C LEU A 484 -6.07 12.39 25.78
N LYS A 485 -5.01 11.75 26.29
CA LYS A 485 -4.53 10.46 25.79
C LYS A 485 -5.59 9.36 25.85
N ARG A 486 -6.33 9.29 26.96
CA ARG A 486 -7.37 8.27 27.16
C ARG A 486 -8.56 8.51 26.23
N ARG A 487 -8.96 9.78 26.06
CA ARG A 487 -10.03 10.15 25.12
C ARG A 487 -9.66 9.80 23.68
N VAL A 488 -8.40 10.03 23.28
CA VAL A 488 -7.88 9.62 21.96
C VAL A 488 -7.92 8.09 21.79
N LEU A 489 -7.46 7.34 22.80
CA LEU A 489 -7.47 5.87 22.75
C LEU A 489 -8.89 5.31 22.60
N GLN A 490 -9.83 5.86 23.37
CA GLN A 490 -11.25 5.50 23.39
C GLN A 490 -12.07 6.12 22.26
N CYS A 491 -11.46 6.96 21.42
CA CYS A 491 -12.12 7.60 20.31
C CYS A 491 -12.54 6.56 19.27
N ASP A 492 -13.82 6.57 18.94
CA ASP A 492 -14.47 5.69 17.99
C ASP A 492 -14.88 6.50 16.75
N PRO A 493 -14.21 6.31 15.60
CA PRO A 493 -14.50 7.05 14.38
C PRO A 493 -15.96 6.95 13.92
N THR A 494 -16.67 5.85 14.25
CA THR A 494 -18.06 5.64 13.82
C THR A 494 -19.05 6.63 14.45
N LYS A 495 -18.67 7.24 15.57
CA LYS A 495 -19.50 8.18 16.34
C LYS A 495 -19.22 9.65 16.02
N ILE A 496 -18.19 9.92 15.21
CA ILE A 496 -17.81 11.28 14.83
C ILE A 496 -18.69 11.73 13.66
N SER A 497 -19.30 12.90 13.77
CA SER A 497 -20.07 13.48 12.67
C SER A 497 -19.16 13.90 11.51
N VAL A 498 -19.60 13.68 10.27
CA VAL A 498 -18.88 14.08 9.05
C VAL A 498 -18.56 15.58 9.05
N ALA A 499 -19.51 16.42 9.48
CA ALA A 499 -19.32 17.87 9.59
C ALA A 499 -18.16 18.27 10.53
N ALA A 500 -18.03 17.60 11.68
CA ALA A 500 -16.92 17.83 12.61
C ALA A 500 -15.57 17.40 11.99
N ALA A 501 -15.55 16.28 11.25
CA ALA A 501 -14.35 15.81 10.57
C ALA A 501 -13.94 16.72 9.42
N GLU A 502 -14.88 17.25 8.63
CA GLU A 502 -14.61 18.24 7.59
C GLU A 502 -14.12 19.57 8.16
N ARG A 503 -14.74 20.03 9.25
CA ARG A 503 -14.28 21.23 9.93
C ARG A 503 -12.86 21.05 10.48
N ALA A 504 -12.56 19.91 11.09
CA ALA A 504 -11.21 19.58 11.52
C ALA A 504 -10.23 19.52 10.34
N LYS A 505 -10.62 18.94 9.20
CA LYS A 505 -9.81 18.91 7.98
C LYS A 505 -9.43 20.31 7.52
N ASN A 506 -10.40 21.22 7.43
CA ASN A 506 -10.17 22.59 6.97
C ASN A 506 -9.22 23.37 7.91
N LEU A 507 -9.16 23.02 9.20
CA LEU A 507 -8.22 23.61 10.15
C LEU A 507 -6.79 23.04 10.00
N LEU A 508 -6.68 21.77 9.61
CA LEU A 508 -5.40 21.08 9.48
C LEU A 508 -4.75 21.29 8.10
N GLU A 509 -5.54 21.43 7.03
CA GLU A 509 -5.05 21.62 5.65
C GLU A 509 -4.20 22.88 5.44
N GLU A 510 -4.23 23.84 6.36
CA GLU A 510 -3.36 25.02 6.31
C GLU A 510 -1.88 24.67 6.57
N PHE A 511 -1.61 23.53 7.20
CA PHE A 511 -0.27 23.13 7.60
C PHE A 511 0.09 21.77 6.99
N ASP A 512 1.36 21.60 6.66
CA ASP A 512 1.90 20.26 6.41
C ASP A 512 2.41 19.62 7.72
N LEU A 513 2.62 18.30 7.71
CA LEU A 513 3.09 17.57 8.89
C LEU A 513 4.48 18.05 9.36
N GLU A 514 5.34 18.49 8.44
CA GLU A 514 6.72 18.88 8.75
C GLU A 514 6.77 20.24 9.45
N GLN A 515 6.00 21.21 8.98
CA GLN A 515 5.77 22.52 9.59
C GLN A 515 5.26 22.37 11.03
N VAL A 516 4.29 21.48 11.26
CA VAL A 516 3.79 21.22 12.63
C VAL A 516 4.89 20.61 13.49
N ARG A 517 5.68 19.68 12.93
CA ARG A 517 6.77 18.99 13.64
C ARG A 517 7.90 19.94 14.03
N ASP A 518 8.26 20.87 13.14
CA ASP A 518 9.32 21.87 13.39
C ASP A 518 8.93 22.84 14.50
N VAL A 519 7.63 23.10 14.67
CA VAL A 519 7.10 23.94 15.73
C VAL A 519 6.90 23.17 17.04
N SER A 520 6.34 21.96 16.98
CA SER A 520 6.12 21.11 18.16
C SER A 520 6.00 19.64 17.78
N ALA A 521 6.99 18.85 18.19
CA ALA A 521 6.99 17.40 17.99
C ALA A 521 5.75 16.73 18.62
N GLY A 522 5.28 17.24 19.77
CA GLY A 522 4.08 16.73 20.42
C GLY A 522 2.81 16.98 19.59
N ALA A 523 2.66 18.19 19.05
CA ALA A 523 1.52 18.54 18.21
C ALA A 523 1.50 17.72 16.91
N ALA A 524 2.66 17.42 16.33
CA ALA A 524 2.75 16.63 15.10
C ALA A 524 2.14 15.23 15.23
N VAL A 525 2.29 14.57 16.39
CA VAL A 525 1.66 13.26 16.65
C VAL A 525 0.13 13.39 16.68
N PHE A 526 -0.41 14.44 17.30
CA PHE A 526 -1.84 14.71 17.28
C PHE A 526 -2.37 15.10 15.89
N TYR A 527 -1.59 15.85 15.10
CA TYR A 527 -1.91 16.16 13.70
C TYR A 527 -2.05 14.87 12.87
N ALA A 528 -1.08 13.95 12.96
CA ALA A 528 -1.09 12.69 12.23
C ALA A 528 -2.30 11.83 12.61
N TRP A 529 -2.58 11.72 13.92
CA TRP A 529 -3.75 11.01 14.43
C TRP A 529 -5.07 11.63 13.96
N ALA A 530 -5.21 12.96 14.05
CA ALA A 530 -6.41 13.67 13.65
C ALA A 530 -6.67 13.50 12.14
N SER A 531 -5.63 13.63 11.32
CA SER A 531 -5.70 13.40 9.87
C SER A 531 -6.16 11.99 9.53
N ALA A 532 -5.55 10.96 10.14
CA ALA A 532 -5.95 9.57 9.93
C ALA A 532 -7.39 9.30 10.40
N THR A 533 -7.81 9.92 11.50
CA THR A 533 -9.19 9.80 12.01
C THR A 533 -10.20 10.46 11.07
N ILE A 534 -9.87 11.61 10.47
CA ILE A 534 -10.70 12.29 9.47
C ILE A 534 -10.87 11.41 8.23
N GLU A 535 -9.77 10.85 7.72
CA GLU A 535 -9.80 9.93 6.57
C GLU A 535 -10.72 8.74 6.85
N GLU A 536 -10.59 8.13 8.03
CA GLU A 536 -11.42 7.01 8.46
C GLU A 536 -12.91 7.38 8.53
N VAL A 537 -13.26 8.54 9.12
CA VAL A 537 -14.65 9.04 9.17
C VAL A 537 -15.23 9.26 7.78
N LYS A 538 -14.44 9.82 6.86
CA LYS A 538 -14.87 10.02 5.46
C LYS A 538 -15.07 8.70 4.73
N ASP A 539 -14.21 7.72 4.96
CA ASP A 539 -14.37 6.39 4.37
C ASP A 539 -15.58 5.64 4.98
N ILE A 540 -15.94 5.87 6.25
CA ILE A 540 -17.25 5.42 6.82
C ILE A 540 -18.41 6.04 6.07
N ALA A 541 -18.40 7.37 5.91
CA ALA A 541 -19.47 8.10 5.25
C ALA A 541 -19.67 7.61 3.81
N ARG A 542 -18.57 7.47 3.05
CA ARG A 542 -18.59 6.95 1.69
C ARG A 542 -19.17 5.54 1.59
N GLN A 543 -18.81 4.64 2.51
CA GLN A 543 -19.38 3.28 2.53
C GLN A 543 -20.87 3.26 2.86
N LYS A 544 -21.34 4.18 3.72
CA LYS A 544 -22.76 4.35 4.02
C LYS A 544 -23.52 4.91 2.81
N GLU A 545 -22.94 5.87 2.09
CA GLU A 545 -23.51 6.49 0.88
C GLU A 545 -23.54 5.54 -0.32
N GLU A 546 -22.45 4.82 -0.58
CA GLU A 546 -22.36 3.78 -1.60
C GLU A 546 -23.35 2.64 -1.34
N GLY A 547 -23.91 2.59 -0.12
CA GLY A 547 -24.90 1.61 0.24
C GLY A 547 -24.31 0.21 0.14
N LEU A 548 -23.65 -0.21 1.21
CA LEU A 548 -23.87 -1.55 1.76
C LEU A 548 -25.36 -1.73 2.14
N LYS A 549 -26.29 -1.40 1.24
CA LYS A 549 -27.43 -2.28 1.05
C LYS A 549 -26.74 -3.57 0.63
N PRO A 550 -26.79 -4.66 1.44
CA PRO A 550 -26.45 -5.97 0.87
C PRO A 550 -27.20 -5.99 -0.45
N ALA A 551 -26.50 -6.22 -1.57
CA ALA A 551 -27.17 -6.40 -2.83
C ALA A 551 -28.26 -7.40 -2.52
N ALA A 552 -29.49 -6.90 -2.37
CA ALA A 552 -30.64 -7.72 -2.09
C ALA A 552 -30.64 -8.51 -3.37
N HIS A 553 -30.17 -9.75 -3.24
CA HIS A 553 -30.02 -10.67 -4.33
C HIS A 553 -31.36 -10.54 -5.02
N GLN A 554 -31.39 -9.93 -6.21
CA GLN A 554 -32.55 -9.95 -7.06
C GLN A 554 -32.61 -11.38 -7.57
N GLY A 555 -32.83 -12.32 -6.65
CA GLY A 555 -33.50 -13.57 -6.94
C GLY A 555 -34.85 -13.11 -7.43
N GLY A 556 -34.97 -13.04 -8.75
CA GLY A 556 -36.22 -12.79 -9.45
C GLY A 556 -37.18 -13.92 -9.16
N ALA A 557 -37.74 -13.97 -7.96
CA ALA A 557 -39.04 -14.56 -7.75
C ALA A 557 -40.06 -13.57 -8.34
N LYS A 558 -40.23 -13.62 -9.66
CA LYS A 558 -41.42 -13.08 -10.32
C LYS A 558 -42.62 -13.85 -9.74
N THR A 559 -43.18 -13.36 -8.65
CA THR A 559 -44.55 -13.69 -8.29
C THR A 559 -45.41 -13.03 -9.37
N LEU A 560 -45.85 -13.82 -10.33
CA LEU A 560 -46.96 -13.50 -11.23
C LEU A 560 -48.16 -13.11 -10.37
N LYS A 561 -48.33 -11.82 -10.11
CA LYS A 561 -49.61 -11.28 -9.65
C LYS A 561 -50.55 -11.35 -10.84
N HIS A 562 -51.48 -12.30 -10.78
CA HIS A 562 -52.65 -12.32 -11.62
C HIS A 562 -53.54 -11.13 -11.21
N GLU A 563 -53.32 -9.96 -11.83
CA GLU A 563 -54.29 -8.87 -11.79
C GLU A 563 -55.44 -9.24 -12.73
N LEU A 564 -56.52 -9.77 -12.15
CA LEU A 564 -57.83 -9.77 -12.77
C LEU A 564 -58.28 -8.31 -12.95
N GLN A 565 -58.06 -7.76 -14.14
CA GLN A 565 -58.70 -6.51 -14.54
C GLN A 565 -60.18 -6.79 -14.80
N SER A 566 -60.99 -6.39 -13.83
CA SER A 566 -62.44 -6.14 -13.97
C SER A 566 -62.64 -5.06 -15.03
N GLY A 567 -63.08 -5.45 -16.22
CA GLY A 567 -63.43 -4.53 -17.30
C GLY A 567 -64.64 -3.67 -16.94
N THR A 568 -64.52 -2.36 -17.18
CA THR A 568 -65.68 -1.44 -17.20
C THR A 568 -65.95 -1.10 -18.67
N LEU A 569 -67.10 -1.56 -19.16
CA LEU A 569 -67.66 -1.27 -20.48
C LEU A 569 -68.27 0.13 -20.46
N THR A 570 -67.77 1.04 -21.30
CA THR A 570 -68.41 2.33 -21.58
C THR A 570 -69.06 2.25 -22.95
N ILE A 571 -70.39 2.12 -22.99
CA ILE A 571 -71.19 2.29 -24.20
C ILE A 571 -71.42 3.79 -24.38
N THR A 572 -71.01 4.31 -25.53
CA THR A 572 -71.34 5.68 -25.95
C THR A 572 -72.58 5.60 -26.85
N ILE A 573 -73.59 6.42 -26.56
CA ILE A 573 -74.86 6.49 -27.28
C ILE A 573 -74.66 7.10 -28.67
#